data_AF-A0A8T4TIJ5-F1
#
_entry.id   AF-A0A8T4TIJ5-F1
#
_cell.length_a   1.000
_cell.length_b   1.000
_cell.length_c   1.000
_cell.angle_alpha   90.00
_cell.angle_beta   90.00
_cell.angle_gamma   90.00
#
_symmetry.space_group_name_H-M   'P 1'
#
loop_
_entity.id
_entity.type
_entity.pdbx_description
1 polymer ?
#
loop_
_entity_poly.entity_id
_entity_poly.type
_entity_poly.pdbx_seq_one_letter_code
_entity_poly.pdbx_strand_id
1 'polypeptide(L)'
;MAIILPGYNAAFEDKVYCRDRTVDTQRGHVVVSEIVILERYTEPTEDGVVNYLREVARKVDPIASLELPDSTKFEGKSPLEEFVMKLPKSVRMHLISGRNEYLNFVRKNTSARALSEGENPNNFVQAMYGLLTPVIISNNFEMINDMKHKWYDAALSNKKFLEHSLGYKLQVDILLYDEVLPSKIEMNILLKHKVSVSRSLIVQGTAPEDGDVERLIELLYSGLDTPDKIEYLEDHSKYRLEEASIQPVINLLDAAARQQAQAQTLLDRLKSGAGRGSGGHGGLIC
;
A
#
# COMPACT_ATOMS: atom_id res chain seq x y z
N MET A 1 19.23 10.31 -16.25
CA MET A 1 18.65 10.75 -17.54
C MET A 1 17.32 11.39 -17.18
N ALA A 2 17.06 12.66 -17.51
CA ALA A 2 15.88 13.35 -17.00
C ALA A 2 14.63 12.98 -17.81
N ILE A 3 13.56 12.60 -17.13
CA ILE A 3 12.22 12.44 -17.68
C ILE A 3 11.61 13.83 -17.84
N ILE A 4 11.08 14.12 -19.03
CA ILE A 4 10.48 15.40 -19.37
C ILE A 4 9.03 15.16 -19.76
N LEU A 5 8.10 15.76 -19.00
CA LEU A 5 6.68 15.75 -19.32
C LEU A 5 6.29 17.06 -20.03
N PRO A 6 5.79 17.01 -21.28
CA PRO A 6 5.44 18.22 -22.02
C PRO A 6 4.47 19.14 -21.27
N GLY A 7 4.88 20.39 -21.06
CA GLY A 7 4.07 21.41 -20.39
C GLY A 7 4.08 21.35 -18.86
N TYR A 8 4.84 20.43 -18.25
CA TYR A 8 5.03 20.37 -16.80
C TYR A 8 6.45 20.77 -16.42
N ASN A 9 6.58 21.35 -15.23
CA ASN A 9 7.87 21.58 -14.57
C ASN A 9 8.12 20.47 -13.55
N ALA A 10 9.35 19.93 -13.51
CA ALA A 10 9.72 18.98 -12.47
C ALA A 10 9.88 19.73 -11.13
N ALA A 11 8.99 19.48 -10.18
CA ALA A 11 9.13 19.95 -8.79
C ALA A 11 10.13 19.08 -8.01
N PHE A 12 10.15 17.77 -8.33
CA PHE A 12 11.21 16.85 -7.96
C PHE A 12 11.58 16.03 -9.19
N GLU A 13 12.85 16.07 -9.57
CA GLU A 13 13.36 15.36 -10.76
C GLU A 13 12.88 13.91 -10.79
N ASP A 14 12.42 13.50 -11.97
CA ASP A 14 11.98 12.14 -12.29
C ASP A 14 10.79 11.59 -11.47
N LYS A 15 10.15 12.42 -10.63
CA LYS A 15 9.12 11.98 -9.67
C LYS A 15 7.86 12.83 -9.66
N VAL A 16 8.00 14.14 -9.43
CA VAL A 16 6.84 15.04 -9.23
C VAL A 16 6.87 16.15 -10.26
N TYR A 17 5.78 16.28 -10.99
CA TYR A 17 5.61 17.22 -12.08
C TYR A 17 4.42 18.13 -11.82
N CYS A 18 4.61 19.43 -11.98
CA CYS A 18 3.63 20.45 -11.69
C CYS A 18 3.32 21.30 -12.92
N ARG A 19 2.05 21.61 -13.14
CA ARG A 19 1.59 22.57 -14.15
C ARG A 19 0.48 23.44 -13.57
N ASP A 20 0.65 24.75 -13.61
CA ASP A 20 -0.41 25.66 -13.20
C ASP A 20 -1.41 25.84 -14.34
N ARG A 21 -2.71 25.75 -14.01
CA ARG A 21 -3.81 26.07 -14.91
C ARG A 21 -4.82 26.99 -14.22
N THR A 22 -5.44 27.86 -15.00
CA THR A 22 -6.56 28.67 -14.54
C THR A 22 -7.85 27.94 -14.85
N VAL A 23 -8.69 27.72 -13.83
CA VAL A 23 -9.99 27.09 -13.94
C VAL A 23 -11.08 28.13 -13.71
N ASP A 24 -12.04 28.15 -14.62
CA ASP A 24 -13.21 29.01 -14.51
C ASP A 24 -14.22 28.41 -13.55
N THR A 25 -14.53 29.14 -12.49
CA THR A 25 -15.55 28.75 -11.52
C THR A 25 -16.70 29.75 -11.53
N GLN A 26 -17.84 29.38 -10.95
CA GLN A 26 -18.97 30.30 -10.76
C GLN A 26 -18.62 31.56 -9.96
N ARG A 27 -17.49 31.56 -9.24
CA ARG A 27 -17.00 32.68 -8.40
C ARG A 27 -15.81 33.42 -9.00
N GLY A 28 -15.45 33.13 -10.26
CA GLY A 28 -14.31 33.71 -10.97
C GLY A 28 -13.22 32.70 -11.30
N HIS A 29 -12.07 33.22 -11.72
CA HIS A 29 -10.92 32.42 -12.12
C HIS A 29 -10.12 31.98 -10.90
N VAL A 30 -9.86 30.67 -10.78
CA VAL A 30 -9.01 30.10 -9.73
C VAL A 30 -7.81 29.44 -10.36
N VAL A 31 -6.60 29.78 -9.89
CA VAL A 31 -5.38 29.09 -10.30
C VAL A 31 -5.22 27.83 -9.47
N VAL A 32 -5.08 26.69 -10.14
CA VAL A 32 -4.78 25.39 -9.54
C VAL A 32 -3.50 24.84 -10.15
N SER A 33 -2.73 24.13 -9.34
CA SER A 33 -1.56 23.37 -9.76
C SER A 33 -1.98 21.92 -9.95
N GLU A 34 -1.90 21.45 -11.19
CA GLU A 34 -1.96 20.04 -11.51
C GLU A 34 -0.67 19.37 -11.07
N ILE A 35 -0.79 18.28 -10.33
CA ILE A 35 0.33 17.49 -9.81
C ILE A 35 0.26 16.12 -10.45
N VAL A 36 1.36 15.67 -11.03
CA VAL A 36 1.56 14.31 -11.52
C VAL A 36 2.73 13.69 -10.77
N ILE A 37 2.50 12.55 -10.12
CA ILE A 37 3.52 11.74 -9.47
C ILE A 37 3.72 10.48 -10.32
N LEU A 38 4.95 10.22 -10.74
CA LEU A 38 5.33 9.04 -11.51
C LEU A 38 6.17 8.09 -10.68
N GLU A 39 5.75 6.83 -10.65
CA GLU A 39 6.39 5.78 -9.88
C GLU A 39 6.33 4.46 -10.66
N ARG A 40 7.13 3.49 -10.23
CA ARG A 40 6.99 2.10 -10.67
C ARG A 40 6.84 1.18 -9.47
N TYR A 41 6.17 0.06 -9.66
CA TYR A 41 6.08 -0.97 -8.63
C TYR A 41 5.89 -2.35 -9.24
N THR A 42 6.42 -3.35 -8.53
CA THR A 42 6.12 -4.76 -8.71
C THR A 42 4.92 -5.14 -7.85
N GLU A 43 3.94 -5.78 -8.46
CA GLU A 43 2.74 -6.26 -7.78
C GLU A 43 3.12 -7.25 -6.64
N PRO A 44 2.63 -7.04 -5.41
CA PRO A 44 2.85 -7.97 -4.32
C PRO A 44 2.28 -9.35 -4.63
N THR A 45 3.03 -10.39 -4.26
CA THR A 45 2.61 -11.78 -4.38
C THR A 45 2.31 -12.37 -3.01
N GLU A 46 1.48 -13.40 -2.94
CA GLU A 46 1.17 -14.08 -1.67
C GLU A 46 2.45 -14.54 -0.94
N ASP A 47 3.37 -15.16 -1.67
CA ASP A 47 4.64 -15.62 -1.10
C ASP A 47 5.57 -14.46 -0.75
N GLY A 48 5.54 -13.36 -1.52
CA GLY A 48 6.22 -12.11 -1.18
C GLY A 48 5.75 -11.57 0.18
N VAL A 49 4.43 -11.48 0.38
CA VAL A 49 3.81 -11.04 1.65
C VAL A 49 4.20 -11.96 2.80
N VAL A 50 4.12 -13.28 2.59
CA VAL A 50 4.53 -14.27 3.60
C VAL A 50 6.00 -14.07 3.99
N ASN A 51 6.90 -13.98 3.01
CA ASN A 51 8.33 -13.83 3.29
C ASN A 51 8.62 -12.50 4.00
N TYR A 52 8.01 -11.41 3.55
CA TYR A 52 8.16 -10.09 4.17
C TYR A 52 7.70 -10.09 5.63
N LEU A 53 6.52 -10.66 5.93
CA LEU A 53 6.03 -10.77 7.30
C LEU A 53 6.95 -11.61 8.20
N ARG A 54 7.58 -12.65 7.67
CA ARG A 54 8.57 -13.45 8.42
C ARG A 54 9.82 -12.64 8.74
N GLU A 55 10.30 -11.84 7.81
CA GLU A 55 11.44 -10.95 8.03
C GLU A 55 11.12 -9.88 9.07
N VAL A 56 9.95 -9.25 8.97
CA VAL A 56 9.47 -8.28 9.96
C VAL A 56 9.34 -8.92 11.35
N ALA A 57 8.76 -10.12 11.43
CA ALA A 57 8.64 -10.86 12.70
C ALA A 57 10.00 -11.18 13.33
N ARG A 58 11.00 -11.58 12.52
CA ARG A 58 12.38 -11.80 12.99
C ARG A 58 13.01 -10.51 13.52
N LYS A 59 12.78 -9.38 12.83
CA LYS A 59 13.33 -8.08 13.21
C LYS A 59 12.79 -7.60 14.56
N VAL A 60 11.49 -7.81 14.83
CA VAL A 60 10.86 -7.32 16.08
C VAL A 60 11.04 -8.26 17.28
N ASP A 61 11.32 -9.55 17.06
CA ASP A 61 11.68 -10.53 18.11
C ASP A 61 13.14 -11.02 17.92
N PRO A 62 14.15 -10.21 18.29
CA PRO A 62 15.57 -10.53 18.08
C PRO A 62 16.09 -11.71 18.92
N ILE A 63 15.27 -12.35 19.77
CA ILE A 63 15.67 -13.54 20.54
C ILE A 63 16.01 -14.72 19.61
N ALA A 64 15.64 -14.66 18.32
CA ALA A 64 16.03 -15.63 17.29
C ALA A 64 17.23 -15.19 16.42
N SER A 65 17.76 -13.96 16.59
CA SER A 65 18.97 -13.49 15.92
C SER A 65 20.11 -13.44 16.93
N LEU A 66 21.17 -14.21 16.72
CA LEU A 66 22.46 -13.95 17.37
C LEU A 66 22.77 -12.45 17.26
N GLU A 67 23.15 -11.86 18.38
CA GLU A 67 23.48 -10.45 18.56
C GLU A 67 24.39 -9.95 17.41
N LEU A 68 23.89 -9.03 16.61
CA LEU A 68 24.73 -8.18 15.77
C LEU A 68 25.15 -6.96 16.60
N PRO A 69 26.41 -6.49 16.47
CA PRO A 69 26.97 -5.48 17.34
C PRO A 69 26.24 -4.14 17.25
N ASP A 70 26.22 -3.44 18.38
CA ASP A 70 25.61 -2.14 18.62
C ASP A 70 26.04 -1.06 17.60
N SER A 71 25.35 -0.96 16.45
CA SER A 71 25.44 0.24 15.61
C SER A 71 24.17 0.60 14.83
N THR A 72 23.08 -0.15 14.94
CA THR A 72 21.79 0.22 14.34
C THR A 72 20.79 0.65 15.40
N LYS A 73 20.89 1.92 15.82
CA LYS A 73 19.73 2.62 16.37
C LYS A 73 18.69 2.68 15.26
N PHE A 74 17.63 1.87 15.36
CA PHE A 74 16.51 1.92 14.44
C PHE A 74 15.69 3.19 14.73
N GLU A 75 15.88 4.22 13.91
CA GLU A 75 14.97 5.37 13.82
C GLU A 75 13.62 4.90 13.30
N GLY A 76 12.55 5.12 14.09
CA GLY A 76 11.14 4.92 13.71
C GLY A 76 10.73 3.48 13.37
N LYS A 77 9.79 2.90 14.13
CA LYS A 77 9.17 1.63 13.72
C LYS A 77 8.20 1.86 12.57
N SER A 78 8.19 0.97 11.58
CA SER A 78 7.19 1.03 10.52
C SER A 78 5.80 0.70 11.07
N PRO A 79 4.70 1.17 10.45
CA PRO A 79 3.35 0.80 10.87
C PRO A 79 3.16 -0.71 10.96
N LEU A 80 3.68 -1.47 9.98
CA LEU A 80 3.60 -2.93 9.99
C LEU A 80 4.38 -3.54 11.17
N GLU A 81 5.57 -3.03 11.49
CA GLU A 81 6.34 -3.49 12.66
C GLU A 81 5.54 -3.29 13.97
N GLU A 82 4.83 -2.17 14.10
CA GLU A 82 3.96 -1.93 15.25
C GLU A 82 2.80 -2.92 15.35
N PHE A 83 2.16 -3.26 14.23
CA PHE A 83 1.10 -4.27 14.20
C PHE A 83 1.65 -5.67 14.52
N VAL A 84 2.81 -6.05 13.96
CA VAL A 84 3.42 -7.35 14.22
C VAL A 84 3.82 -7.47 15.70
N MET A 85 4.35 -6.42 16.32
CA MET A 85 4.66 -6.43 17.76
C MET A 85 3.44 -6.62 18.67
N LYS A 86 2.23 -6.29 18.20
CA LYS A 86 0.99 -6.52 18.97
C LYS A 86 0.54 -7.98 18.92
N LEU A 87 1.04 -8.79 17.97
CA LEU A 87 0.71 -10.21 17.90
C LEU A 87 1.23 -10.94 19.14
N PRO A 88 0.53 -11.97 19.64
CA PRO A 88 1.06 -12.80 20.71
C PRO A 88 2.40 -13.42 20.32
N LYS A 89 3.33 -13.51 21.27
CA LYS A 89 4.68 -14.06 21.05
C LYS A 89 4.66 -15.44 20.38
N SER A 90 3.70 -16.31 20.73
CA SER A 90 3.54 -17.63 20.10
C SER A 90 3.26 -17.51 18.59
N VAL A 91 2.38 -16.59 18.19
CA VAL A 91 2.04 -16.35 16.77
C VAL A 91 3.26 -15.81 16.02
N ARG A 92 4.00 -14.85 16.60
CA ARG A 92 5.23 -14.32 15.99
C ARG A 92 6.29 -15.40 15.79
N MET A 93 6.50 -16.26 16.80
CA MET A 93 7.39 -17.41 16.67
C MET A 93 6.93 -18.42 15.61
N HIS A 94 5.62 -18.62 15.43
CA HIS A 94 5.08 -19.47 14.37
C HIS A 94 5.28 -18.89 12.97
N LEU A 95 5.20 -17.56 12.82
CA LEU A 95 5.60 -16.89 11.58
C LEU A 95 7.10 -17.10 11.31
N ILE A 96 7.96 -16.82 12.28
CA ILE A 96 9.43 -16.97 12.17
C ILE A 96 9.81 -18.40 11.74
N SER A 97 9.30 -19.39 12.46
CA SER A 97 9.55 -20.82 12.21
C SER A 97 8.92 -21.34 10.91
N GLY A 98 8.01 -20.58 10.29
CA GLY A 98 7.38 -20.97 9.03
C GLY A 98 6.34 -22.06 9.18
N ARG A 99 5.56 -22.06 10.27
CA ARG A 99 4.52 -23.07 10.49
C ARG A 99 3.40 -22.94 9.45
N ASN A 100 3.19 -23.99 8.64
CA ASN A 100 2.28 -23.99 7.49
C ASN A 100 0.87 -23.45 7.76
N GLU A 101 0.28 -23.75 8.92
CA GLU A 101 -1.07 -23.27 9.28
C GLU A 101 -1.15 -21.74 9.29
N TYR A 102 -0.15 -21.06 9.84
CA TYR A 102 -0.09 -19.60 9.92
C TYR A 102 0.29 -18.97 8.58
N LEU A 103 1.19 -19.60 7.82
CA LEU A 103 1.53 -19.13 6.49
C LEU A 103 0.31 -19.23 5.54
N ASN A 104 -0.42 -20.34 5.59
CA ASN A 104 -1.65 -20.52 4.83
C ASN A 104 -2.77 -19.57 5.30
N PHE A 105 -2.81 -19.22 6.58
CA PHE A 105 -3.71 -18.18 7.06
C PHE A 105 -3.36 -16.84 6.43
N VAL A 106 -2.08 -16.46 6.39
CA VAL A 106 -1.63 -15.21 5.74
C VAL A 106 -2.02 -15.19 4.27
N ARG A 107 -1.72 -16.25 3.50
CA ARG A 107 -2.08 -16.37 2.08
C ARG A 107 -3.57 -16.17 1.83
N LYS A 108 -4.43 -16.81 2.65
CA LYS A 108 -5.90 -16.68 2.52
C LYS A 108 -6.47 -15.32 2.89
N ASN A 109 -5.68 -14.46 3.54
CA ASN A 109 -6.14 -13.18 4.09
C ASN A 109 -5.39 -11.97 3.50
N THR A 110 -4.52 -12.19 2.50
CA THR A 110 -3.90 -11.10 1.74
C THR A 110 -4.68 -10.85 0.45
N SER A 111 -4.61 -9.62 -0.06
CA SER A 111 -5.10 -9.25 -1.40
C SER A 111 -4.07 -9.51 -2.50
N ALA A 112 -2.85 -9.91 -2.13
CA ALA A 112 -1.77 -10.19 -3.06
C ALA A 112 -2.08 -11.41 -3.94
N ARG A 113 -1.53 -11.42 -5.16
CA ARG A 113 -1.82 -12.44 -6.17
C ARG A 113 -1.02 -13.71 -5.91
N ALA A 114 -1.66 -14.87 -6.05
CA ALA A 114 -0.96 -16.15 -6.11
C ALA A 114 -0.30 -16.31 -7.49
N LEU A 115 0.99 -16.63 -7.52
CA LEU A 115 1.72 -16.92 -8.75
C LEU A 115 1.65 -18.42 -9.07
N SER A 116 1.51 -18.73 -10.35
CA SER A 116 1.69 -20.09 -10.85
C SER A 116 3.18 -20.44 -10.96
N GLU A 117 3.51 -21.73 -11.04
CA GLU A 117 4.91 -22.16 -11.20
C GLU A 117 5.52 -21.56 -12.47
N GLY A 118 6.66 -20.88 -12.33
CA GLY A 118 7.36 -20.19 -13.42
C GLY A 118 6.76 -18.83 -13.82
N GLU A 119 5.70 -18.38 -13.14
CA GLU A 119 5.11 -17.07 -13.38
C GLU A 119 5.91 -15.96 -12.66
N ASN A 120 6.14 -14.84 -13.34
CA ASN A 120 6.77 -13.66 -12.75
C ASN A 120 5.71 -12.70 -12.17
N PRO A 121 6.06 -11.94 -11.11
CA PRO A 121 5.25 -10.81 -10.68
C PRO A 121 5.03 -9.80 -11.82
N ASN A 122 3.88 -9.14 -11.82
CA ASN A 122 3.61 -8.06 -12.76
C ASN A 122 4.34 -6.79 -12.33
N ASN A 123 4.93 -6.06 -13.28
CA ASN A 123 5.52 -4.73 -13.04
C ASN A 123 4.63 -3.67 -13.65
N PHE A 124 4.45 -2.55 -12.96
CA PHE A 124 3.58 -1.46 -13.38
C PHE A 124 4.32 -0.13 -13.33
N VAL A 125 3.98 0.76 -14.26
CA VAL A 125 4.15 2.20 -14.10
C VAL A 125 2.86 2.76 -13.54
N GLN A 126 3.00 3.58 -12.50
CA GLN A 126 1.91 4.30 -11.86
C GLN A 126 2.03 5.79 -12.11
N ALA A 127 0.92 6.40 -12.50
CA ALA A 127 0.78 7.83 -12.60
C ALA A 127 -0.37 8.29 -11.71
N MET A 128 -0.05 8.99 -10.64
CA MET A 128 -1.04 9.63 -9.78
C MET A 128 -1.21 11.09 -10.19
N TYR A 129 -2.45 11.50 -10.38
CA TYR A 129 -2.84 12.86 -10.75
C TYR A 129 -3.75 13.46 -9.69
N GLY A 130 -3.47 14.71 -9.35
CA GLY A 130 -4.28 15.48 -8.41
C GLY A 130 -4.12 16.98 -8.57
N LEU A 131 -4.88 17.73 -7.78
CA LEU A 131 -4.95 19.18 -7.85
C LEU A 131 -4.60 19.80 -6.49
N LEU A 132 -3.68 20.74 -6.46
CA LEU A 132 -3.44 21.59 -5.29
C LEU A 132 -3.60 23.06 -5.69
N THR A 133 -3.64 23.98 -4.73
CA THR A 133 -3.51 25.41 -5.05
C THR A 133 -2.04 25.82 -4.89
N PRO A 134 -1.54 26.78 -5.70
CA PRO A 134 -0.19 27.31 -5.53
C PRO A 134 0.06 27.86 -4.12
N VAL A 135 -1.00 28.37 -3.46
CA VAL A 135 -0.97 28.87 -2.08
C VAL A 135 -0.64 27.74 -1.09
N ILE A 136 -1.25 26.55 -1.25
CA ILE A 136 -0.95 25.40 -0.39
C ILE A 136 0.52 24.99 -0.55
N ILE A 137 1.03 24.93 -1.77
CA ILE A 137 2.42 24.57 -2.06
C ILE A 137 3.38 25.59 -1.42
N SER A 138 3.12 26.89 -1.67
CA SER A 138 3.97 27.99 -1.17
C SER A 138 4.02 28.05 0.35
N ASN A 139 2.88 27.87 1.02
CA ASN A 139 2.79 27.91 2.48
C ASN A 139 3.49 26.73 3.17
N ASN A 140 3.83 25.66 2.45
CA ASN A 140 4.44 24.46 3.00
C ASN A 140 5.85 24.19 2.42
N PHE A 141 6.49 25.19 1.81
CA PHE A 141 7.78 25.04 1.13
C PHE A 141 8.88 24.41 2.01
N GLU A 142 8.95 24.80 3.30
CA GLU A 142 9.92 24.21 4.24
C GLU A 142 9.67 22.71 4.44
N MET A 143 8.42 22.31 4.68
CA MET A 143 8.06 20.89 4.83
C MET A 143 8.29 20.09 3.54
N ILE A 144 8.09 20.72 2.37
CA ILE A 144 8.38 20.11 1.06
C ILE A 144 9.88 19.81 0.94
N ASN A 145 10.76 20.70 1.39
CA ASN A 145 12.20 20.45 1.34
C ASN A 145 12.62 19.29 2.26
N ASP A 146 11.97 19.13 3.40
CA ASP A 146 12.25 18.06 4.35
C ASP A 146 11.71 16.70 3.89
N MET A 147 10.43 16.64 3.50
CA MET A 147 9.72 15.40 3.14
C MET A 147 9.85 15.04 1.65
N LYS A 148 10.28 15.98 0.82
CA LYS A 148 10.44 15.84 -0.64
C LYS A 148 9.14 15.42 -1.33
N HIS A 149 9.21 14.48 -2.28
CA HIS A 149 8.05 13.96 -3.02
C HIS A 149 6.95 13.40 -2.10
N LYS A 150 7.30 12.84 -0.93
CA LYS A 150 6.33 12.26 0.02
C LYS A 150 5.35 13.29 0.58
N TRP A 151 5.74 14.57 0.58
CA TRP A 151 4.80 15.64 0.95
C TRP A 151 3.64 15.72 -0.04
N TYR A 152 3.92 15.60 -1.34
CA TYR A 152 2.89 15.69 -2.38
C TYR A 152 1.90 14.52 -2.27
N ASP A 153 2.39 13.30 -2.10
CA ASP A 153 1.54 12.13 -1.87
C ASP A 153 0.61 12.31 -0.64
N ALA A 154 1.19 12.73 0.49
CA ALA A 154 0.43 13.01 1.71
C ALA A 154 -0.57 14.18 1.55
N ALA A 155 -0.19 15.22 0.81
CA ALA A 155 -1.05 16.35 0.51
C ALA A 155 -2.22 15.94 -0.38
N LEU A 156 -1.97 15.17 -1.44
CA LEU A 156 -3.02 14.69 -2.36
C LEU A 156 -4.03 13.78 -1.64
N SER A 157 -3.57 12.99 -0.67
CA SER A 157 -4.42 12.13 0.16
C SER A 157 -5.10 12.85 1.34
N ASN A 158 -4.86 14.16 1.52
CA ASN A 158 -5.38 14.88 2.67
C ASN A 158 -6.91 15.05 2.60
N LYS A 159 -7.62 14.52 3.61
CA LYS A 159 -9.08 14.57 3.70
C LYS A 159 -9.67 15.98 3.56
N LYS A 160 -9.04 17.00 4.15
CA LYS A 160 -9.54 18.39 4.06
C LYS A 160 -9.45 18.92 2.63
N PHE A 161 -8.42 18.56 1.88
CA PHE A 161 -8.28 18.98 0.48
C PHE A 161 -9.31 18.26 -0.38
N LEU A 162 -9.49 16.94 -0.17
CA LEU A 162 -10.51 16.14 -0.85
C LEU A 162 -11.93 16.70 -0.65
N GLU A 163 -12.28 17.12 0.58
CA GLU A 163 -13.56 17.76 0.89
C GLU A 163 -13.80 19.08 0.11
N HIS A 164 -12.72 19.77 -0.28
CA HIS A 164 -12.76 20.99 -1.08
C HIS A 164 -12.54 20.74 -2.58
N SER A 165 -12.70 19.51 -3.06
CA SER A 165 -12.42 19.10 -4.43
C SER A 165 -10.97 19.36 -4.89
N LEU A 166 -10.03 19.50 -3.95
CA LEU A 166 -8.59 19.45 -4.18
C LEU A 166 -8.07 18.05 -3.79
N GLY A 167 -6.79 17.79 -4.02
CA GLY A 167 -6.15 16.51 -3.74
C GLY A 167 -6.25 15.53 -4.90
N TYR A 168 -6.14 14.24 -4.57
CA TYR A 168 -6.10 13.13 -5.51
C TYR A 168 -7.37 13.07 -6.39
N LYS A 169 -7.17 12.86 -7.69
CA LYS A 169 -8.25 12.77 -8.69
C LYS A 169 -8.26 11.44 -9.41
N LEU A 170 -7.09 11.01 -9.87
CA LEU A 170 -6.94 9.90 -10.80
C LEU A 170 -5.62 9.17 -10.52
N GLN A 171 -5.63 7.85 -10.63
CA GLN A 171 -4.45 6.99 -10.73
C GLN A 171 -4.62 6.13 -11.97
N VAL A 172 -3.54 6.02 -12.72
CA VAL A 172 -3.43 5.14 -13.86
C VAL A 172 -2.25 4.21 -13.62
N ASP A 173 -2.52 2.92 -13.61
CA ASP A 173 -1.50 1.87 -13.55
C ASP A 173 -1.45 1.16 -14.90
N ILE A 174 -0.26 1.12 -15.50
CA ILE A 174 -0.01 0.48 -16.80
C ILE A 174 0.95 -0.68 -16.60
N LEU A 175 0.53 -1.88 -17.00
CA LEU A 175 1.37 -3.07 -16.96
C LEU A 175 2.54 -2.92 -17.93
N LEU A 176 3.75 -3.20 -17.45
CA LEU A 176 4.95 -3.26 -18.26
C LEU A 176 5.10 -4.65 -18.89
N TYR A 177 5.49 -4.69 -20.15
CA TYR A 177 5.94 -5.89 -20.85
C TYR A 177 7.45 -5.76 -21.02
N ASP A 178 8.25 -6.60 -20.36
CA ASP A 178 9.72 -6.54 -20.44
C ASP A 178 10.28 -5.13 -20.17
N GLU A 179 9.80 -4.48 -19.10
CA GLU A 179 10.17 -3.11 -18.70
C GLU A 179 9.83 -2.01 -19.73
N VAL A 180 8.92 -2.27 -20.67
CA VAL A 180 8.38 -1.25 -21.58
C VAL A 180 6.88 -1.07 -21.46
N LEU A 181 6.40 0.14 -21.76
CA LEU A 181 4.98 0.41 -21.89
C LEU A 181 4.37 -0.44 -23.03
N PRO A 182 3.09 -0.84 -22.92
CA PRO A 182 2.35 -1.48 -23.99
C PRO A 182 2.36 -0.64 -25.28
N SER A 183 1.96 -1.22 -26.41
CA SER A 183 1.85 -0.42 -27.62
C SER A 183 0.82 0.71 -27.46
N LYS A 184 1.11 1.90 -28.00
CA LYS A 184 0.14 3.02 -27.98
C LYS A 184 -1.18 2.65 -28.68
N ILE A 185 -1.13 1.74 -29.66
CA ILE A 185 -2.34 1.22 -30.34
C ILE A 185 -3.24 0.47 -29.34
N GLU A 186 -2.67 -0.41 -28.52
CA GLU A 186 -3.40 -1.13 -27.47
C GLU A 186 -4.06 -0.14 -26.49
N MET A 187 -3.30 0.84 -25.97
CA MET A 187 -3.85 1.83 -25.05
C MET A 187 -4.94 2.70 -25.69
N ASN A 188 -4.76 3.11 -26.94
CA ASN A 188 -5.79 3.88 -27.67
C ASN A 188 -7.09 3.09 -27.85
N ILE A 189 -7.00 1.76 -28.05
CA ILE A 189 -8.19 0.89 -28.11
C ILE A 189 -8.89 0.90 -26.74
N LEU A 190 -8.15 0.68 -25.65
CA LEU A 190 -8.72 0.69 -24.29
C LEU A 190 -9.40 2.03 -23.96
N LEU A 191 -8.73 3.14 -24.29
CA LEU A 191 -9.25 4.50 -24.11
C LEU A 191 -10.51 4.76 -24.92
N LYS A 192 -10.53 4.39 -26.21
CA LYS A 192 -11.69 4.53 -27.09
C LYS A 192 -12.92 3.78 -26.56
N HIS A 193 -12.70 2.63 -25.95
CA HIS A 193 -13.75 1.82 -25.32
C HIS A 193 -14.06 2.21 -23.87
N LYS A 194 -13.43 3.27 -23.34
CA LYS A 194 -13.58 3.75 -21.97
C LYS A 194 -13.37 2.66 -20.92
N VAL A 195 -12.42 1.77 -21.17
CA VAL A 195 -12.10 0.66 -20.25
C VAL A 195 -11.34 1.22 -19.05
N SER A 196 -11.92 1.07 -17.85
CA SER A 196 -11.28 1.48 -16.60
C SER A 196 -10.43 0.38 -15.98
N VAL A 197 -10.71 -0.89 -16.27
CA VAL A 197 -9.95 -2.03 -15.75
C VAL A 197 -9.78 -3.07 -16.84
N SER A 198 -8.53 -3.45 -17.09
CA SER A 198 -8.12 -4.51 -18.01
C SER A 198 -6.86 -5.18 -17.46
N ARG A 199 -6.29 -6.11 -18.23
CA ARG A 199 -5.00 -6.73 -17.88
C ARG A 199 -3.85 -5.70 -17.87
N SER A 200 -3.85 -4.77 -18.83
CA SER A 200 -2.72 -3.86 -19.06
C SER A 200 -2.93 -2.44 -18.55
N LEU A 201 -4.15 -2.09 -18.15
CA LEU A 201 -4.54 -0.76 -17.71
C LEU A 201 -5.52 -0.86 -16.54
N ILE A 202 -5.21 -0.17 -15.45
CA ILE A 202 -6.11 0.04 -14.31
C ILE A 202 -6.24 1.54 -14.07
N VAL A 203 -7.47 2.02 -14.03
CA VAL A 203 -7.81 3.43 -13.81
C VAL A 203 -8.68 3.52 -12.58
N GLN A 204 -8.21 4.27 -11.59
CA GLN A 204 -8.89 4.50 -10.31
C GLN A 204 -9.04 5.99 -10.08
N GLY A 205 -10.12 6.44 -9.46
CA GLY A 205 -10.28 7.88 -9.21
C GLY A 205 -11.71 8.32 -8.96
N THR A 206 -11.85 9.60 -8.64
CA THR A 206 -13.15 10.25 -8.44
C THR A 206 -13.52 11.00 -9.72
N ALA A 207 -14.41 10.41 -10.54
CA ALA A 207 -15.01 11.03 -11.72
C ALA A 207 -14.02 11.87 -12.57
N PRO A 208 -13.04 11.24 -13.26
CA PRO A 208 -12.10 11.96 -14.10
C PRO A 208 -12.85 12.85 -15.12
N GLU A 209 -12.37 14.07 -15.36
CA GLU A 209 -12.93 14.90 -16.42
C GLU A 209 -12.76 14.15 -17.76
N ASP A 210 -13.69 14.36 -18.70
CA ASP A 210 -13.58 13.75 -20.03
C ASP A 210 -12.20 14.10 -20.63
N GLY A 211 -11.41 13.07 -20.96
CA GLY A 211 -10.07 13.22 -21.54
C GLY A 211 -8.91 13.39 -20.54
N ASP A 212 -9.13 13.36 -19.22
CA ASP A 212 -8.03 13.35 -18.24
C ASP A 212 -7.14 12.10 -18.37
N VAL A 213 -7.77 10.93 -18.49
CA VAL A 213 -7.05 9.64 -18.65
C VAL A 213 -6.25 9.63 -19.94
N GLU A 214 -6.83 10.09 -21.04
CA GLU A 214 -6.16 10.16 -22.34
C GLU A 214 -4.95 11.08 -22.28
N ARG A 215 -5.10 12.30 -21.74
CA ARG A 215 -3.98 13.24 -21.54
C ARG A 215 -2.89 12.64 -20.67
N LEU A 216 -3.23 11.98 -19.57
CA LEU A 216 -2.24 11.37 -18.68
C LEU A 216 -1.48 10.24 -19.40
N ILE A 217 -2.17 9.40 -20.15
CA ILE A 217 -1.53 8.34 -20.95
C ILE A 217 -0.64 8.95 -22.03
N GLU A 218 -1.07 9.98 -22.75
CA GLU A 218 -0.23 10.67 -23.73
C GLU A 218 1.04 11.27 -23.12
N LEU A 219 0.94 11.83 -21.91
CA LEU A 219 2.10 12.31 -21.16
C LEU A 219 3.06 11.17 -20.83
N LEU A 220 2.56 10.01 -20.40
CA LEU A 220 3.39 8.84 -20.11
C LEU A 220 4.13 8.35 -21.36
N TYR A 221 3.46 8.22 -22.50
CA TYR A 221 4.11 7.82 -23.75
C TYR A 221 5.12 8.83 -24.28
N SER A 222 4.95 10.11 -23.96
CA SER A 222 5.89 11.17 -24.35
C SER A 222 7.09 11.22 -23.40
N GLY A 223 6.85 10.99 -22.11
CA GLY A 223 7.85 11.05 -21.05
C GLY A 223 8.69 9.79 -20.94
N LEU A 224 8.08 8.62 -21.03
CA LEU A 224 8.64 7.28 -20.75
C LEU A 224 8.75 6.44 -22.03
N ASP A 225 9.33 7.03 -23.07
CA ASP A 225 9.51 6.43 -24.40
C ASP A 225 10.57 5.32 -24.48
N THR A 226 11.30 5.07 -23.40
CA THR A 226 12.46 4.16 -23.36
C THR A 226 12.51 3.37 -22.04
N PRO A 227 13.02 2.11 -22.07
CA PRO A 227 13.16 1.29 -20.85
C PRO A 227 14.00 1.96 -19.77
N ASP A 228 15.10 2.60 -20.16
CA ASP A 228 16.01 3.30 -19.23
C ASP A 228 15.26 4.34 -18.39
N LYS A 229 14.34 5.10 -19.00
CA LYS A 229 13.53 6.08 -18.26
C LYS A 229 12.59 5.44 -17.25
N ILE A 230 12.04 4.28 -17.57
CA ILE A 230 11.19 3.52 -16.65
C ILE A 230 12.04 3.03 -15.47
N GLU A 231 13.25 2.53 -15.72
CA GLU A 231 14.17 2.07 -14.65
C GLU A 231 14.53 3.19 -13.65
N TYR A 232 14.67 4.43 -14.13
CA TYR A 232 14.94 5.62 -13.32
C TYR A 232 13.77 6.05 -12.41
N LEU A 233 12.55 5.56 -12.66
CA LEU A 233 11.42 5.85 -11.78
C LEU A 233 11.63 5.28 -10.39
N GLU A 234 11.11 5.97 -9.38
CA GLU A 234 11.13 5.48 -8.01
C GLU A 234 10.39 4.16 -7.90
N ASP A 235 11.07 3.16 -7.34
CA ASP A 235 10.49 1.86 -7.07
C ASP A 235 9.75 1.87 -5.73
N HIS A 236 8.43 1.81 -5.82
CA HIS A 236 7.53 1.80 -4.67
C HIS A 236 7.05 0.39 -4.28
N SER A 237 7.67 -0.67 -4.82
CA SER A 237 7.29 -2.08 -4.57
C SER A 237 7.27 -2.43 -3.09
N LYS A 238 8.24 -1.94 -2.31
CA LYS A 238 8.32 -2.24 -0.87
C LYS A 238 7.12 -1.67 -0.11
N TYR A 239 6.65 -0.48 -0.47
CA TYR A 239 5.49 0.13 0.15
C TYR A 239 4.22 -0.65 -0.19
N ARG A 240 4.04 -1.03 -1.47
CA ARG A 240 2.92 -1.90 -1.89
C ARG A 240 2.91 -3.23 -1.15
N LEU A 241 4.09 -3.82 -0.95
CA LEU A 241 4.25 -5.04 -0.18
C LEU A 241 3.88 -4.84 1.30
N GLU A 242 4.24 -3.70 1.88
CA GLU A 242 3.87 -3.33 3.25
C GLU A 242 2.36 -3.15 3.39
N GLU A 243 1.71 -2.41 2.48
CA GLU A 243 0.24 -2.25 2.44
C GLU A 243 -0.48 -3.61 2.36
N ALA A 244 -0.05 -4.48 1.44
CA ALA A 244 -0.62 -5.82 1.24
C ALA A 244 -0.42 -6.76 2.45
N SER A 245 0.55 -6.44 3.33
CA SER A 245 0.89 -7.22 4.52
C SER A 245 0.12 -6.81 5.78
N ILE A 246 -0.50 -5.61 5.79
CA ILE A 246 -1.21 -5.10 6.98
C ILE A 246 -2.46 -5.92 7.29
N GLN A 247 -3.32 -6.16 6.30
CA GLN A 247 -4.60 -6.84 6.52
C GLN A 247 -4.46 -8.27 7.07
N PRO A 248 -3.54 -9.12 6.57
CA PRO A 248 -3.26 -10.42 7.17
C PRO A 248 -2.88 -10.35 8.66
N VAL A 249 -2.09 -9.34 9.06
CA VAL A 249 -1.66 -9.16 10.46
C VAL A 249 -2.84 -8.75 11.34
N ILE A 250 -3.69 -7.84 10.87
CA ILE A 250 -4.94 -7.48 11.57
C ILE A 250 -5.80 -8.73 11.78
N ASN A 251 -5.97 -9.56 10.74
CA ASN A 251 -6.76 -10.77 10.83
C ASN A 251 -6.14 -11.81 11.80
N LEU A 252 -4.80 -11.88 11.89
CA LEU A 252 -4.10 -12.71 12.86
C LEU A 252 -4.31 -12.21 14.30
N LEU A 253 -4.30 -10.90 14.53
CA LEU A 253 -4.61 -10.30 15.84
C LEU A 253 -6.02 -10.69 16.29
N ASP A 254 -7.00 -10.52 15.41
CA ASP A 254 -8.40 -10.86 15.69
C ASP A 254 -8.59 -12.35 15.97
N ALA A 255 -7.96 -13.21 15.15
CA ALA A 255 -8.02 -14.66 15.34
C ALA A 255 -7.41 -15.08 16.69
N ALA A 256 -6.28 -14.50 17.07
CA ALA A 256 -5.63 -14.79 18.34
C ALA A 256 -6.46 -14.30 19.54
N ALA A 257 -7.06 -13.11 19.45
CA ALA A 257 -7.95 -12.58 20.49
C ALA A 257 -9.18 -13.49 20.71
N ARG A 258 -9.79 -13.99 19.62
CA ARG A 258 -10.91 -14.94 19.70
C ARG A 258 -10.52 -16.25 20.36
N GLN A 259 -9.35 -16.80 20.03
CA GLN A 259 -8.85 -18.03 20.66
C GLN A 259 -8.60 -17.85 22.17
N GLN A 260 -8.04 -16.71 22.58
CA GLN A 260 -7.84 -16.40 24.00
C GLN A 260 -9.17 -16.28 24.75
N ALA A 261 -10.16 -15.58 24.18
CA ALA A 261 -11.48 -15.45 24.79
C ALA A 261 -12.19 -16.81 24.95
N GLN A 262 -12.09 -17.68 23.95
CA GLN A 262 -12.63 -19.04 24.03
C GLN A 262 -11.94 -19.89 25.10
N ALA A 263 -10.60 -19.84 25.17
CA ALA A 263 -9.83 -20.56 26.19
C ALA A 263 -10.19 -20.07 27.61
N GLN A 264 -10.33 -18.76 27.80
CA GLN A 264 -10.73 -18.18 29.09
C GLN A 264 -12.15 -18.63 29.49
N THR A 265 -13.10 -18.61 28.55
CA THR A 265 -14.47 -19.07 28.79
C THR A 265 -14.51 -20.55 29.20
N LEU A 266 -13.68 -21.40 28.59
CA LEU A 266 -13.56 -22.81 28.95
C LEU A 266 -12.96 -22.99 30.34
N LEU A 267 -11.91 -22.23 30.68
CA LEU A 267 -11.30 -22.26 32.01
C LEU A 267 -12.29 -21.82 33.10
N ASP A 268 -13.09 -20.78 32.84
CA ASP A 268 -14.10 -20.29 33.78
C ASP A 268 -15.26 -21.29 33.97
N ARG A 269 -15.64 -22.01 32.91
CA ARG A 269 -16.58 -23.14 33.00
C ARG A 269 -16.03 -24.32 33.79
N LEU A 270 -14.75 -24.65 33.61
CA LEU A 270 -14.11 -25.73 34.36
C LEU A 270 -13.98 -25.38 35.85
N LYS A 271 -13.64 -24.12 36.17
CA LYS A 271 -13.57 -23.63 37.56
C LYS A 271 -14.95 -23.60 38.24
N SER A 272 -15.99 -23.20 37.52
CA SER A 272 -17.36 -23.18 38.07
C SER A 272 -18.01 -24.57 38.18
N GLY A 273 -17.60 -25.54 37.34
CA GLY A 273 -18.01 -26.94 37.45
C GLY A 273 -17.34 -27.72 38.60
N ALA A 274 -16.10 -27.38 38.95
CA ALA A 274 -15.36 -28.04 40.05
C ALA A 274 -15.87 -27.69 41.47
N GLY A 275 -16.71 -26.67 41.62
CA GLY A 275 -17.26 -26.23 42.92
C GLY A 275 -18.56 -26.92 43.37
N ARG A 276 -19.11 -27.88 42.62
CA ARG A 276 -20.43 -28.51 42.89
C ARG A 276 -20.39 -29.97 43.35
N GLY A 277 -19.25 -30.48 43.83
CA GLY A 277 -19.15 -31.83 44.38
C GLY A 277 -18.70 -31.85 45.83
N SER A 278 -19.65 -31.81 46.78
CA SER A 278 -19.59 -32.40 48.13
C SER A 278 -20.56 -31.68 49.09
N GLY A 279 -21.84 -32.04 49.02
CA GLY A 279 -22.81 -31.79 50.08
C GLY A 279 -23.51 -33.12 50.38
N GLY A 280 -22.93 -33.89 51.30
CA GLY A 280 -23.47 -35.19 51.71
C GLY A 280 -24.91 -35.07 52.20
N HIS A 281 -25.75 -35.99 51.75
CA HIS A 281 -26.95 -36.38 52.47
C HIS A 281 -26.81 -37.86 52.81
N GLY A 282 -26.57 -38.09 54.11
CA GLY A 282 -26.51 -39.40 54.71
C GLY A 282 -27.84 -40.12 54.55
N GLY A 283 -27.74 -41.40 54.21
CA GLY A 283 -28.85 -42.33 54.33
C GLY A 283 -29.20 -42.55 55.80
N LEU A 284 -30.48 -42.38 56.12
CA LEU A 284 -31.13 -43.04 57.24
C LEU A 284 -31.67 -44.37 56.70
N ILE A 285 -31.05 -45.47 57.14
CA ILE A 285 -31.64 -46.82 57.11
C ILE A 285 -32.08 -47.12 58.55
N CYS A 286 -33.25 -47.75 58.64
CA CYS A 286 -34.07 -48.08 59.80
C CYS A 286 -33.35 -48.50 61.09
#